data_AF-X1JVU2-F1
#
_entry.id   AF-X1JVU2-F1
#
_cell.length_a   1.000
_cell.length_b   1.000
_cell.length_c   1.000
_cell.angle_alpha   90.00
_cell.angle_beta   90.00
_cell.angle_gamma   90.00
#
_symmetry.space_group_name_H-M   'P 1'
#
loop_
_entity.id
_entity.type
_entity.pdbx_description
1 polymer ?
#
loop_
_entity_poly.entity_id
_entity_poly.type
_entity_poly.pdbx_seq_one_letter_code
_entity_poly.pdbx_strand_id
1 'polypeptide(L)'
;MKKLFVSIGPFKVYKKGFLKNLFYGPGIVIIQEPDDTENWTKLGSFSFNPNFRNNWSLYLEIRAGPAYEADTSYFYRSLNINTWGNIAGQFFNLGTNYSYTYNYWRGFLANQLAAWSRIGYSIIPEVSLSLNSNAWVEWDTLSTVTAVTTAATPRIDIR
;
A
#
# COMPACT_ATOMS: atom_id res chain seq x y z
N MET A 1 14.87 -12.93 5.63
CA MET A 1 14.76 -11.47 5.45
C MET A 1 14.76 -10.77 6.80
N LYS A 2 15.66 -9.82 7.03
CA LYS A 2 15.60 -8.90 8.19
C LYS A 2 15.21 -7.52 7.69
N LYS A 3 14.39 -6.81 8.45
CA LYS A 3 13.88 -5.49 8.06
C LYS A 3 13.84 -4.54 9.25
N LEU A 4 14.43 -3.37 9.08
CA LEU A 4 14.31 -2.25 10.00
C LEU A 4 13.61 -1.10 9.27
N PHE A 5 12.65 -0.48 9.94
CA PHE A 5 12.00 0.73 9.46
C PHE A 5 12.01 1.77 10.57
N VAL A 6 12.50 2.96 10.23
CA VAL A 6 12.48 4.13 11.13
C VAL A 6 11.87 5.28 10.36
N SER A 7 10.88 5.94 10.95
CA SER A 7 10.33 7.19 10.40
C SER A 7 10.24 8.23 11.51
N ILE A 8 10.51 9.48 11.12
CA ILE A 8 10.42 10.64 12.00
C ILE A 8 9.61 11.70 11.29
N GLY A 9 8.79 12.42 12.03
CA GLY A 9 7.97 13.46 11.43
C GLY A 9 7.07 14.17 12.43
N PRO A 10 6.64 15.39 12.13
CA PRO A 10 5.62 16.07 12.90
C PRO A 10 4.32 15.26 12.95
N PHE A 11 3.79 15.10 14.16
CA PHE A 11 2.42 14.67 14.40
C PHE A 11 1.63 15.82 15.00
N LYS A 12 0.64 16.32 14.27
CA LYS A 12 -0.18 17.46 14.70
C LYS A 12 -1.63 17.06 14.90
N VAL A 13 -2.13 17.31 16.10
CA VAL A 13 -3.57 17.22 16.42
C VAL A 13 -4.18 18.61 16.33
N TYR A 14 -5.22 18.76 15.53
CA TYR A 14 -5.91 20.03 15.34
C TYR A 14 -7.11 20.11 16.30
N LYS A 15 -7.38 21.29 16.85
CA LYS A 15 -8.56 21.52 17.72
C LYS A 15 -9.84 21.77 16.93
N LYS A 16 -9.74 22.42 15.77
CA LYS A 16 -10.85 22.80 14.88
C LYS A 16 -10.45 22.58 13.40
N GLY A 17 -11.42 22.64 12.49
CA GLY A 17 -11.20 22.49 11.04
C GLY A 17 -11.42 21.06 10.52
N PHE A 18 -11.17 20.87 9.22
CA PHE A 18 -11.43 19.62 8.49
C PHE A 18 -10.56 18.43 8.96
N LEU A 19 -9.28 18.69 9.22
CA LEU A 19 -8.35 17.70 9.75
C LEU A 19 -8.56 17.47 11.25
N LYS A 20 -8.49 16.20 11.66
CA LYS A 20 -8.42 15.78 13.06
C LYS A 20 -6.96 15.69 13.49
N ASN A 21 -6.16 14.95 12.75
CA ASN A 21 -4.72 14.86 12.94
C ASN A 21 -4.01 14.64 11.60
N LEU A 22 -2.72 14.91 11.59
CA LEU A 22 -1.86 14.71 10.44
C LEU A 22 -0.49 14.26 10.92
N PHE A 23 -0.02 13.14 10.38
CA PHE A 23 1.38 12.77 10.38
C PHE A 23 1.96 12.98 8.98
N TYR A 24 3.17 13.50 8.91
CA TYR A 24 3.97 13.41 7.70
C TYR A 24 5.44 13.42 8.05
N GLY A 25 6.26 12.73 7.27
CA GLY A 25 7.69 12.75 7.52
C GLY A 25 8.48 11.76 6.69
N PRO A 26 9.80 11.98 6.62
CA PRO A 26 10.71 11.03 6.03
C PRO A 26 10.85 9.76 6.89
N GLY A 27 11.38 8.72 6.27
CA GLY A 27 11.85 7.52 6.95
C GLY A 27 12.94 6.84 6.15
N ILE A 28 13.49 5.80 6.76
CA ILE A 28 14.51 4.94 6.18
C ILE A 28 14.06 3.50 6.40
N VAL A 29 14.13 2.71 5.34
CA VAL A 29 13.92 1.26 5.38
C VAL A 29 15.25 0.60 5.05
N ILE A 30 15.69 -0.30 5.92
CA ILE A 30 16.88 -1.11 5.72
C ILE A 30 16.43 -2.57 5.65
N ILE A 31 16.78 -3.26 4.56
CA ILE A 31 16.37 -4.65 4.30
C ILE A 31 17.63 -5.48 4.02
N GLN A 32 17.72 -6.62 4.67
CA GLN A 32 18.66 -7.69 4.34
C GLN A 32 17.87 -8.81 3.66
N GLU A 33 18.10 -9.00 2.37
CA GLU A 33 17.49 -10.09 1.61
C GLU A 33 18.08 -11.45 2.04
N PRO A 34 17.31 -12.55 1.93
CA PRO A 34 17.74 -13.86 2.41
C PRO A 34 19.07 -14.36 1.83
N ASP A 35 19.36 -14.02 0.57
CA ASP A 35 20.49 -14.56 -0.19
C ASP A 35 21.63 -13.54 -0.40
N ASP A 36 21.47 -12.30 0.10
CA ASP A 36 22.50 -11.27 0.02
C ASP A 36 23.00 -10.90 1.44
N THR A 37 24.14 -11.46 1.82
CA THR A 37 24.77 -11.20 3.12
C THR A 37 25.70 -9.99 3.12
N GLU A 38 26.11 -9.51 1.93
CA GLU A 38 27.11 -8.46 1.78
C GLU A 38 26.47 -7.09 1.56
N ASN A 39 25.39 -7.04 0.77
CA ASN A 39 24.69 -5.80 0.47
C ASN A 39 23.40 -5.68 1.27
N TRP A 40 23.16 -4.46 1.75
CA TRP A 40 21.93 -4.10 2.43
C TRP A 40 21.16 -3.11 1.56
N THR A 41 19.91 -3.45 1.27
CA THR A 41 18.95 -2.55 0.62
C THR A 41 18.65 -1.38 1.56
N LYS A 42 18.85 -0.15 1.09
CA LYS A 42 18.64 1.08 1.87
C LYS A 42 17.71 2.01 1.10
N LEU A 43 16.48 2.13 1.58
CA LEU A 43 15.44 2.92 0.93
C LEU A 43 15.16 4.17 1.76
N GLY A 44 15.10 5.31 1.10
CA GLY A 44 14.40 6.48 1.65
C GLY A 44 12.90 6.24 1.56
N SER A 45 12.15 6.73 2.54
CA SER A 45 10.70 6.72 2.52
C SER A 45 10.13 8.08 2.87
N PHE A 46 8.91 8.34 2.42
CA PHE A 46 8.12 9.47 2.90
C PHE A 46 6.70 8.98 3.15
N SER A 47 6.18 9.32 4.33
CA SER A 47 4.83 8.96 4.75
C SER A 47 3.99 10.23 4.92
N PHE A 48 2.72 10.15 4.53
CA PHE A 48 1.72 11.20 4.70
C PHE A 48 0.40 10.55 5.11
N ASN A 49 -0.10 10.89 6.29
CA ASN A 49 -1.28 10.27 6.88
C ASN A 49 -2.22 11.29 7.54
N PRO A 50 -3.08 11.96 6.74
CA PRO A 50 -4.16 12.78 7.28
C PRO A 50 -5.32 11.91 7.77
N ASN A 51 -5.86 12.24 8.93
CA ASN A 51 -7.15 11.75 9.40
C ASN A 51 -8.12 12.92 9.52
N PHE A 52 -9.30 12.78 8.92
CA PHE A 52 -10.32 13.81 8.83
C PHE A 52 -11.41 13.61 9.88
N ARG A 53 -12.15 14.67 10.22
CA ARG A 53 -13.23 14.61 11.23
C ARG A 53 -14.50 13.92 10.75
N ASN A 54 -14.69 13.83 9.44
CA ASN A 54 -15.84 13.18 8.80
C ASN A 54 -15.65 11.67 8.66
N ASN A 55 -14.79 11.04 9.48
CA ASN A 55 -14.44 9.62 9.42
C ASN A 55 -13.82 9.19 8.08
N TRP A 56 -12.98 10.04 7.50
CA TRP A 56 -12.13 9.68 6.38
C TRP A 56 -10.66 9.66 6.80
N SER A 57 -9.86 8.86 6.11
CA SER A 57 -8.40 8.84 6.25
C SER A 57 -7.74 8.53 4.91
N LEU A 58 -6.52 9.04 4.74
CA LEU A 58 -5.63 8.67 3.65
C LEU A 58 -4.29 8.29 4.26
N TYR A 59 -3.68 7.26 3.72
CA TYR A 59 -2.30 6.88 3.96
C TYR A 59 -1.60 6.84 2.61
N LEU A 60 -0.51 7.59 2.50
CA LEU A 60 0.38 7.60 1.36
C LEU A 60 1.79 7.30 1.89
N GLU A 61 2.45 6.32 1.28
CA GLU A 61 3.85 6.04 1.50
C GLU A 61 4.55 5.86 0.17
N ILE A 62 5.64 6.60 -0.04
CA ILE A 62 6.57 6.35 -1.13
C ILE A 62 7.87 5.82 -0.57
N ARG A 63 8.51 4.90 -1.28
CA ARG A 63 9.84 4.39 -0.95
C ARG A 63 10.69 4.33 -2.21
N ALA A 64 11.96 4.71 -2.11
CA ALA A 64 12.90 4.61 -3.22
C ALA A 64 14.34 4.48 -2.73
N GLY A 65 15.17 3.77 -3.47
CA GLY A 65 16.60 3.62 -3.16
C GLY A 65 17.25 2.41 -3.82
N PRO A 66 18.57 2.23 -3.64
CA PRO A 66 19.27 1.04 -4.09
C PRO A 66 18.74 -0.20 -3.37
N ALA A 67 18.47 -1.25 -4.16
CA ALA A 67 18.09 -2.57 -3.69
C ALA A 67 18.97 -3.65 -4.32
N TYR A 68 19.16 -4.72 -3.57
CA TYR A 68 19.98 -5.87 -3.93
C TYR A 68 19.18 -7.13 -3.63
N GLU A 69 18.90 -7.92 -4.66
CA GLU A 69 18.02 -9.08 -4.57
C GLU A 69 18.33 -10.05 -5.71
N ALA A 70 18.42 -11.35 -5.44
CA ALA A 70 18.64 -12.40 -6.44
C ALA A 70 19.79 -12.07 -7.44
N ASP A 71 20.99 -11.81 -6.91
CA ASP A 71 22.19 -11.41 -7.67
C ASP A 71 21.99 -10.19 -8.59
N THR A 72 20.96 -9.39 -8.33
CA THR A 72 20.58 -8.24 -9.13
C THR A 72 20.61 -6.97 -8.30
N SER A 73 21.29 -5.94 -8.81
CA SER A 73 21.26 -4.59 -8.24
C SER A 73 20.34 -3.70 -9.08
N TYR A 74 19.42 -3.01 -8.42
CA TYR A 74 18.46 -2.14 -9.09
C TYR A 74 18.00 -0.98 -8.22
N PHE A 75 17.37 0.02 -8.84
CA PHE A 75 16.75 1.13 -8.14
C PHE A 75 15.29 0.79 -7.82
N TYR A 76 15.04 0.40 -6.58
CA TYR A 76 13.70 0.13 -6.08
C TYR A 76 12.89 1.43 -6.00
N ARG A 77 11.61 1.32 -6.35
CA ARG A 77 10.62 2.39 -6.18
C ARG A 77 9.28 1.75 -5.84
N SER A 78 8.56 2.31 -4.87
CA SER A 78 7.20 1.91 -4.57
C SER A 78 6.33 3.05 -4.07
N LEU A 79 5.03 2.84 -4.24
CA LEU A 79 3.95 3.72 -3.85
C LEU A 79 2.86 2.88 -3.19
N ASN A 80 2.53 3.18 -1.95
CA ASN A 80 1.39 2.62 -1.23
C ASN A 80 0.38 3.76 -0.98
N ILE A 81 -0.85 3.55 -1.42
CA ILE A 81 -1.97 4.44 -1.15
C ILE A 81 -3.08 3.62 -0.52
N ASN A 82 -3.64 4.09 0.59
CA ASN A 82 -4.81 3.48 1.21
C ASN A 82 -5.72 4.56 1.74
N THR A 83 -7.01 4.49 1.44
CA THR A 83 -8.01 5.40 2.00
C THR A 83 -9.21 4.62 2.49
N TRP A 84 -9.78 5.07 3.59
CA TRP A 84 -11.03 4.52 4.12
C TRP A 84 -11.91 5.66 4.61
N GLY A 85 -13.22 5.42 4.58
CA GLY A 85 -14.20 6.29 5.17
C GLY A 85 -15.62 5.83 4.91
N ASN A 86 -16.56 6.76 5.08
CA ASN A 86 -17.98 6.49 4.86
C ASN A 86 -18.52 7.36 3.72
N ILE A 87 -19.22 6.73 2.77
CA ILE A 87 -19.99 7.39 1.71
C ILE A 87 -21.47 7.10 2.00
N ALA A 88 -22.29 8.15 2.17
CA ALA A 88 -23.72 7.99 2.48
C ALA A 88 -24.02 7.04 3.66
N GLY A 89 -23.18 7.06 4.70
CA GLY A 89 -23.31 6.19 5.88
C GLY A 89 -22.78 4.76 5.69
N GLN A 90 -22.24 4.44 4.52
CA GLN A 90 -21.78 3.11 4.13
C GLN A 90 -20.26 3.04 4.09
N PHE A 91 -19.69 1.93 4.57
CA PHE A 91 -18.24 1.78 4.69
C PHE A 91 -17.59 1.61 3.32
N PHE A 92 -16.48 2.31 3.12
CA PHE A 92 -15.67 2.27 1.93
C PHE A 92 -14.19 2.22 2.29
N ASN A 93 -13.44 1.36 1.63
CA ASN A 93 -11.98 1.31 1.68
C ASN A 93 -11.44 0.95 0.30
N LEU A 94 -10.41 1.66 -0.14
CA LEU A 94 -9.64 1.31 -1.33
C LEU A 94 -8.16 1.51 -1.05
N GLY A 95 -7.31 0.77 -1.75
CA GLY A 95 -5.89 1.01 -1.75
C GLY A 95 -5.18 0.39 -2.93
N THR A 96 -3.92 0.78 -3.09
CA THR A 96 -3.03 0.22 -4.09
C THR A 96 -1.60 0.21 -3.57
N ASN A 97 -0.88 -0.83 -3.95
CA ASN A 97 0.56 -0.94 -3.84
C ASN A 97 1.13 -1.04 -5.25
N TYR A 98 2.04 -0.15 -5.60
CA TYR A 98 2.83 -0.21 -6.81
C TYR A 98 4.30 -0.37 -6.45
N SER A 99 5.04 -1.22 -7.15
CA SER A 99 6.48 -1.37 -6.94
C SER A 99 7.23 -1.83 -8.18
N TYR A 100 8.48 -1.41 -8.32
CA TYR A 100 9.46 -2.03 -9.22
C TYR A 100 10.41 -2.90 -8.39
N THR A 101 10.34 -4.21 -8.55
CA THR A 101 11.01 -5.20 -7.68
C THR A 101 11.32 -6.48 -8.45
N TYR A 102 12.16 -7.36 -7.89
CA TYR A 102 12.42 -8.68 -8.48
C TYR A 102 11.21 -9.61 -8.31
N ASN A 103 10.78 -10.25 -9.40
CA ASN A 103 9.76 -11.30 -9.34
C ASN A 103 10.43 -12.67 -9.32
N TYR A 104 10.45 -13.32 -8.16
CA TYR A 104 10.99 -14.68 -7.99
C TYR A 104 10.28 -15.77 -8.80
N TRP A 105 8.98 -15.61 -9.07
CA TRP A 105 8.22 -16.58 -9.86
C TRP A 105 8.61 -16.55 -11.34
N ARG A 106 9.02 -15.38 -11.85
CA ARG A 106 9.36 -15.19 -13.27
C ARG A 106 10.86 -15.00 -13.54
N GLY A 107 11.66 -14.74 -12.52
CA GLY A 107 13.10 -14.56 -12.64
C GLY A 107 13.54 -13.24 -13.27
N PHE A 108 12.72 -12.19 -13.22
CA PHE A 108 13.07 -10.87 -13.78
C PHE A 108 12.52 -9.70 -12.96
N LEU A 109 13.09 -8.51 -13.16
CA LEU A 109 12.60 -7.26 -12.57
C LEU A 109 11.28 -6.82 -13.22
N ALA A 110 10.26 -6.61 -12.41
CA ALA A 110 8.92 -6.30 -12.88
C ALA A 110 8.37 -5.04 -12.21
N ASN A 111 7.53 -4.31 -12.93
CA ASN A 111 6.61 -3.38 -12.29
C ASN A 111 5.38 -4.19 -11.87
N GLN A 112 4.95 -4.02 -10.63
CA GLN A 112 3.83 -4.74 -10.03
C GLN A 112 2.86 -3.75 -9.41
N LEU A 113 1.57 -3.95 -9.65
CA LEU A 113 0.47 -3.21 -9.06
C LEU A 113 -0.46 -4.21 -8.37
N ALA A 114 -0.80 -3.95 -7.12
CA ALA A 114 -1.86 -4.63 -6.39
C ALA A 114 -2.86 -3.60 -5.90
N ALA A 115 -4.06 -3.57 -6.46
CA ALA A 115 -5.15 -2.71 -6.02
C ALA A 115 -6.21 -3.54 -5.28
N TRP A 116 -6.79 -2.98 -4.23
CA TRP A 116 -7.88 -3.60 -3.49
C TRP A 116 -8.97 -2.59 -3.18
N SER A 117 -10.18 -3.10 -2.99
CA SER A 117 -11.30 -2.31 -2.50
C SER A 117 -12.23 -3.15 -1.65
N ARG A 118 -12.73 -2.58 -0.56
CA ARG A 118 -13.81 -3.12 0.25
C ARG A 118 -14.94 -2.10 0.32
N ILE A 119 -16.10 -2.49 -0.19
CA ILE A 119 -17.32 -1.70 -0.11
C ILE A 119 -18.32 -2.47 0.73
N GLY A 120 -18.93 -1.84 1.71
CA GLY A 120 -19.97 -2.43 2.56
C GLY A 120 -21.24 -1.61 2.50
N TYR A 121 -22.38 -2.27 2.37
CA TYR A 121 -23.72 -1.69 2.37
C TYR A 121 -24.59 -2.41 3.41
N SER A 122 -25.03 -1.70 4.44
CA SER A 122 -25.99 -2.20 5.42
C SER A 122 -27.43 -1.99 4.92
N ILE A 123 -28.17 -3.09 4.76
CA ILE A 123 -29.60 -3.08 4.43
C ILE A 123 -30.40 -2.76 5.70
N ILE A 124 -30.06 -3.46 6.79
CA ILE A 124 -30.50 -3.24 8.17
C ILE A 124 -29.25 -3.33 9.09
N PRO A 125 -29.29 -2.84 10.35
CA PRO A 125 -28.13 -2.88 11.24
C PRO A 125 -27.49 -4.28 11.40
N GLU A 126 -28.31 -5.32 11.30
CA GLU A 126 -27.96 -6.72 11.50
C GLU A 126 -27.47 -7.42 10.22
N VAL A 127 -27.74 -6.85 9.03
CA VAL A 127 -27.43 -7.48 7.73
C VAL A 127 -26.78 -6.49 6.78
N SER A 128 -25.54 -6.81 6.37
CA SER A 128 -24.82 -6.05 5.35
C SER A 128 -24.36 -6.91 4.19
N LEU A 129 -24.36 -6.32 3.00
CA LEU A 129 -23.69 -6.83 1.82
C LEU A 129 -22.31 -6.19 1.75
N SER A 130 -21.27 -6.97 1.50
CA SER A 130 -19.94 -6.44 1.25
C SER A 130 -19.32 -7.05 -0.01
N LEU A 131 -18.51 -6.25 -0.69
CA LEU A 131 -17.71 -6.67 -1.83
C LEU A 131 -16.25 -6.39 -1.50
N ASN A 132 -15.43 -7.44 -1.51
CA ASN A 132 -13.98 -7.32 -1.47
C ASN A 132 -13.42 -7.64 -2.86
N SER A 133 -12.73 -6.70 -3.47
CA SER A 133 -12.14 -6.83 -4.79
C SER A 133 -10.64 -6.63 -4.73
N ASN A 134 -9.91 -7.39 -5.52
CA ASN A 134 -8.47 -7.30 -5.69
C ASN A 134 -8.14 -7.38 -7.18
N ALA A 135 -7.14 -6.61 -7.59
CA ALA A 135 -6.57 -6.67 -8.93
C ALA A 135 -5.05 -6.62 -8.81
N TRP A 136 -4.37 -7.54 -9.50
CA TRP A 136 -2.93 -7.59 -9.61
C TRP A 136 -2.56 -7.43 -11.08
N VAL A 137 -1.68 -6.49 -11.36
CA VAL A 137 -1.18 -6.24 -12.72
C VAL A 137 0.33 -6.25 -12.68
N GLU A 138 0.94 -6.91 -13.65
CA GLU A 138 2.38 -6.99 -13.77
C GLU A 138 2.82 -6.56 -15.17
N TRP A 139 3.92 -5.82 -15.23
CA TRP A 139 4.59 -5.43 -16.46
C TRP A 139 6.06 -5.85 -16.41
N ASP A 140 6.59 -6.20 -17.57
CA ASP A 140 8.02 -6.42 -17.75
C ASP A 140 8.81 -5.09 -17.77
N THR A 141 10.12 -5.20 -18.01
CA THR A 141 11.03 -4.05 -18.14
C THR A 141 10.78 -3.21 -19.39
N LEU A 142 10.08 -3.75 -20.39
CA LEU A 142 9.68 -3.06 -21.62
C LEU A 142 8.29 -2.41 -21.49
N SER A 143 7.70 -2.41 -20.28
CA SER A 143 6.35 -1.90 -19.99
C SER A 143 5.23 -2.67 -20.69
N THR A 144 5.48 -3.90 -21.10
CA THR A 144 4.46 -4.81 -21.63
C THR A 144 3.74 -5.51 -20.49
N VAL A 145 2.40 -5.53 -20.51
CA VAL A 145 1.61 -6.26 -19.52
C VAL A 145 1.88 -7.76 -19.66
N THR A 146 2.35 -8.41 -18.60
CA THR A 146 2.68 -9.85 -18.58
C THR A 146 1.64 -10.69 -17.86
N ALA A 147 0.87 -10.09 -16.95
CA ALA A 147 -0.27 -10.73 -16.29
C ALA A 147 -1.25 -9.70 -15.71
N VAL A 148 -2.52 -10.10 -15.71
CA VAL A 148 -3.60 -9.44 -14.97
C VAL A 148 -4.38 -10.53 -14.25
N THR A 149 -4.46 -10.43 -12.94
CA THR A 149 -5.27 -11.32 -12.09
C THR A 149 -6.28 -10.49 -11.34
N THR A 150 -7.54 -10.92 -11.33
CA THR A 150 -8.59 -10.22 -10.58
C THR A 150 -9.35 -11.21 -9.71
N ALA A 151 -9.82 -10.73 -8.57
CA ALA A 151 -10.69 -11.48 -7.68
C ALA A 151 -11.73 -10.55 -7.08
N ALA A 152 -12.99 -10.98 -7.04
CA ALA A 152 -14.08 -10.26 -6.41
C ALA A 152 -14.89 -11.25 -5.58
N THR A 153 -14.99 -11.00 -4.27
CA THR A 153 -15.69 -11.86 -3.33
C THR A 153 -16.86 -11.07 -2.72
N PRO A 154 -18.10 -11.30 -3.18
CA PRO A 154 -19.29 -10.80 -2.50
C PRO A 154 -19.50 -11.58 -1.20
N ARG A 155 -20.03 -10.92 -0.18
CA ARG A 155 -20.34 -11.51 1.13
C ARG A 155 -21.62 -10.92 1.69
N ILE A 156 -22.34 -11.75 2.44
CA ILE A 156 -23.43 -11.32 3.33
C ILE A 156 -22.88 -11.47 4.74
N ASP A 157 -22.80 -10.37 5.47
CA ASP A 157 -22.34 -10.32 6.85
C ASP A 157 -23.58 -10.13 7.76
N ILE A 158 -23.81 -11.10 8.65
CA ILE A 158 -24.89 -11.08 9.65
C ILE A 158 -24.25 -10.79 11.01
N ARG A 159 -24.78 -9.81 11.75
CA ARG A 159 -24.26 -9.35 13.05
C ARG A 159 -25.20 -9.66 14.20
#